data_AF-A0A397I107-F1
#
_entry.id   AF-A0A397I107-F1
#
_cell.length_a   1.000
_cell.length_b   1.000
_cell.length_c   1.000
_cell.angle_alpha   90.00
_cell.angle_beta   90.00
_cell.angle_gamma   90.00
#
_symmetry.space_group_name_H-M   'P 1'
#
loop_
_entity.id
_entity.type
_entity.pdbx_description
1 polymer ?
#
loop_
_entity_poly.entity_id
_entity_poly.type
_entity_poly.pdbx_seq_one_letter_code
_entity_poly.pdbx_strand_id
1 'polypeptide(L)'
;MVVYYQIAGKQVGSHVLAMGVMGTLFGGIFLSTRGGGQKKQATPPIQASSKDEEKFIQYVASMLHPSSVLLRQINSKLYNDQKPPMKLIPFPYSLNIGTDIVHLPRIVRLINRPDYLHRFTRRILHEQEQQDFRTRFSLLPPSSGAEKATADMARWLAGRFAAKEAARKAAPAGAASLGWKDVIVRVGEADKGRPEIVYLDHLGGGRSGEGRVGKLSISHDGDYVVATVLAAG
;
A
#
# COMPACT_ATOMS: atom_id res chain seq x y z
N MET A 1 56.51 -10.16 -17.99
CA MET A 1 57.77 -9.43 -18.20
C MET A 1 57.69 -8.10 -17.45
N VAL A 2 58.59 -7.82 -16.51
CA VAL A 2 58.59 -6.54 -15.78
C VAL A 2 59.18 -5.47 -16.69
N VAL A 3 58.43 -4.40 -16.93
CA VAL A 3 58.88 -3.27 -17.76
C VAL A 3 59.68 -2.33 -16.87
N TYR A 4 60.89 -1.96 -17.31
CA TYR A 4 61.78 -1.04 -16.58
C TYR A 4 61.80 0.32 -17.27
N TYR A 5 61.83 1.38 -16.45
CA TYR A 5 61.95 2.76 -16.89
C TYR A 5 63.25 3.37 -16.33
N GLN A 6 64.01 4.05 -17.18
CA GLN A 6 65.19 4.82 -16.80
C GLN A 6 64.75 6.15 -16.20
N ILE A 7 64.91 6.32 -14.89
CA ILE A 7 64.58 7.56 -14.18
C ILE A 7 65.85 8.01 -13.46
N ALA A 8 66.32 9.22 -13.77
CA ALA A 8 67.55 9.80 -13.20
C ALA A 8 68.78 8.86 -13.29
N GLY A 9 68.93 8.17 -14.42
CA GLY A 9 70.06 7.25 -14.68
C GLY A 9 70.00 5.91 -13.94
N LYS A 10 68.91 5.62 -13.22
CA LYS A 10 68.66 4.33 -12.57
C LYS A 10 67.46 3.63 -13.19
N GLN A 11 67.58 2.32 -13.39
CA GLN A 11 66.46 1.50 -13.87
C GLN A 11 65.48 1.21 -12.72
N VAL A 12 64.24 1.65 -12.86
CA VAL A 12 63.17 1.46 -11.89
C VAL A 12 62.08 0.59 -12.51
N GLY A 13 61.67 -0.47 -11.81
CA GLY A 13 60.61 -1.36 -12.29
C GLY A 13 59.24 -0.70 -12.26
N SER A 14 58.39 -1.01 -13.25
CA SER A 14 57.04 -0.44 -13.40
C SER A 14 56.15 -0.60 -12.15
N HIS A 15 56.33 -1.68 -11.40
CA HIS A 15 55.59 -1.95 -10.16
C HIS A 15 55.98 -1.00 -9.02
N VAL A 16 57.26 -0.64 -8.91
CA VAL A 16 57.73 0.33 -7.91
C VAL A 16 57.14 1.71 -8.21
N LEU A 17 57.11 2.07 -9.49
CA LEU A 17 56.49 3.32 -9.94
C LEU A 17 54.99 3.35 -9.61
N ALA A 18 54.28 2.26 -9.91
CA ALA A 18 52.85 2.14 -9.65
C ALA A 18 52.54 2.21 -8.14
N MET A 19 53.34 1.57 -7.29
CA MET A 19 53.20 1.67 -5.83
C MET A 19 53.44 3.10 -5.34
N GLY A 20 54.39 3.82 -5.92
CA GLY A 20 54.63 5.24 -5.61
C GLY A 20 53.41 6.12 -5.91
N VAL A 21 52.83 5.98 -7.11
CA VAL A 21 51.64 6.75 -7.51
C VAL A 21 50.46 6.43 -6.60
N MET A 22 50.20 5.15 -6.33
CA MET A 22 49.11 4.75 -5.43
C MET A 22 49.33 5.27 -4.00
N GLY A 23 50.55 5.19 -3.48
CA GLY A 23 50.91 5.75 -2.17
C GLY A 23 50.65 7.25 -2.07
N THR A 24 51.02 8.02 -3.10
CA THR A 24 50.75 9.47 -3.12
C THR A 24 49.26 9.80 -3.25
N LEU A 25 48.51 9.02 -4.02
CA LEU A 25 47.07 9.22 -4.19
C LEU A 25 46.32 8.93 -2.87
N PHE A 26 46.53 7.76 -2.28
CA PHE A 26 45.90 7.38 -1.01
C PHE A 26 46.37 8.26 0.16
N GLY A 27 47.67 8.58 0.22
CA GLY A 27 48.23 9.48 1.21
C GLY A 27 47.68 10.90 1.10
N GLY A 28 47.54 11.42 -0.12
CA GLY A 28 46.95 12.74 -0.38
C GLY A 28 45.47 12.81 -0.01
N ILE A 29 44.69 11.78 -0.34
CA ILE A 29 43.28 11.67 0.08
C ILE A 29 43.17 11.55 1.60
N PHE A 30 44.01 10.74 2.23
CA PHE A 30 43.99 10.57 3.67
C PHE A 30 44.37 11.86 4.40
N LEU A 31 45.39 12.59 3.93
CA LEU A 31 45.79 13.85 4.53
C LEU A 31 44.71 14.94 4.33
N SER A 32 44.06 14.99 3.16
CA SER A 32 43.00 15.97 2.87
C SER A 32 41.66 15.64 3.56
N THR A 33 41.40 14.38 3.87
CA THR A 33 40.20 13.93 4.63
C THR A 33 40.44 13.81 6.13
N ARG A 34 41.71 13.87 6.60
CA ARG A 34 42.08 13.92 8.01
C ARG A 34 41.91 15.33 8.59
N GLY A 35 40.71 15.86 8.45
CA GLY A 35 40.27 17.09 9.11
C GLY A 35 39.61 16.78 10.45
N GLY A 36 40.24 17.25 11.53
CA GLY A 36 39.61 17.61 12.81
C GLY A 36 38.92 16.48 13.59
N GLY A 37 39.47 16.15 14.77
CA GLY A 37 38.81 15.25 15.71
C GLY A 37 37.33 15.59 15.88
N GLN A 38 36.48 14.58 15.69
CA GLN A 38 35.04 14.73 15.89
C GLN A 38 34.80 15.26 17.31
N LYS A 39 34.29 16.49 17.40
CA LYS A 39 33.52 16.89 18.57
C LYS A 39 32.41 15.85 18.70
N LYS A 40 32.39 15.11 19.81
CA LYS A 40 31.31 14.22 20.18
C LYS A 40 30.01 14.95 19.91
N GLN A 41 29.29 14.51 18.89
CA GLN A 41 28.00 15.04 18.55
C GLN A 41 27.12 14.71 19.76
N ALA A 42 26.75 15.75 20.50
CA ALA A 42 25.88 15.61 21.66
C ALA A 42 24.60 14.95 21.17
N THR A 43 24.41 13.69 21.54
CA THR A 43 23.11 13.04 21.48
C THR A 43 22.13 13.94 22.23
N PRO A 44 20.89 14.14 21.73
CA PRO A 44 19.89 14.94 22.42
C PRO A 44 19.83 14.51 23.89
N PRO A 45 19.83 15.43 24.86
CA PRO A 45 19.84 15.06 26.27
C PRO A 45 18.64 14.15 26.56
N ILE A 46 18.92 12.88 26.82
CA ILE A 46 17.91 11.91 27.24
C ILE A 46 17.66 12.23 28.71
N GLN A 47 16.62 13.02 28.99
CA GLN A 47 16.09 13.13 30.35
C GLN A 47 15.39 11.81 30.68
N ALA A 48 16.13 10.89 31.29
CA ALA A 48 15.56 9.73 31.95
C ALA A 48 15.53 10.03 33.45
N SER A 49 14.37 9.83 34.07
CA SER A 49 14.18 10.13 35.49
C SER A 49 14.80 9.05 36.38
N SER A 50 15.15 7.90 35.80
CA SER A 50 15.71 6.74 36.48
C SER A 50 16.66 5.91 35.58
N LYS A 51 17.55 5.14 36.20
CA LYS A 51 18.54 4.28 35.51
C LYS A 51 17.91 3.15 34.69
N ASP A 52 16.67 2.75 35.01
CA ASP A 52 15.97 1.68 34.29
C ASP A 52 15.29 2.21 33.02
N GLU A 53 14.83 3.47 33.03
CA GLU A 53 14.39 4.16 31.80
C GLU A 53 15.56 4.38 30.84
N GLU A 54 16.76 4.72 31.33
CA GLU A 54 17.95 4.80 30.47
C GLU A 54 18.25 3.48 29.76
N LYS A 55 18.18 2.35 30.48
CA LYS A 55 18.39 1.02 29.89
C LYS A 55 17.33 0.68 28.86
N PHE A 56 16.07 1.05 29.11
CA PHE A 56 14.98 0.84 28.16
C PHE A 56 15.15 1.71 26.90
N ILE A 57 15.52 2.99 27.06
CA ILE A 57 15.76 3.89 25.92
C ILE A 57 16.98 3.44 25.12
N GLN A 58 18.03 2.94 25.78
CA GLN A 58 19.18 2.33 25.11
C GLN A 58 18.80 1.04 24.37
N TYR A 59 17.95 0.20 24.97
CA TYR A 59 17.43 -1.02 24.33
C TYR A 59 16.64 -0.67 23.06
N VAL A 60 15.71 0.28 23.15
CA VAL A 60 14.91 0.73 21.99
C VAL A 60 15.78 1.43 20.93
N ALA A 61 16.73 2.26 21.33
CA ALA A 61 17.66 2.92 20.41
C ALA A 61 18.61 1.93 19.71
N SER A 62 19.03 0.87 20.41
CA SER A 62 19.83 -0.22 19.83
C SER A 62 19.03 -1.07 18.84
N MET A 63 17.72 -1.16 19.03
CA MET A 63 16.81 -1.86 18.12
C MET A 63 16.52 -1.04 16.84
N LEU A 64 16.61 0.29 16.93
CA LEU A 64 16.36 1.22 15.82
C LEU A 64 17.61 1.52 14.95
N HIS A 65 18.83 1.25 15.43
CA HIS A 65 20.07 1.44 14.65
C HIS A 65 20.90 0.14 14.52
N PRO A 66 20.64 -0.68 13.49
CA PRO A 66 21.36 -1.91 13.27
C PRO A 66 22.70 -1.65 12.55
N SER A 67 23.64 -1.01 13.24
CA SER A 67 24.99 -0.76 12.74
C SER A 67 25.94 -1.92 13.10
N SER A 68 25.68 -3.10 12.57
CA SER A 68 26.71 -4.14 12.40
C SER A 68 26.22 -5.19 11.40
N VAL A 69 26.66 -5.02 10.15
CA VAL A 69 26.43 -5.97 9.05
C VAL A 69 26.89 -7.40 9.44
N LEU A 70 27.93 -7.50 10.27
CA LEU A 70 28.46 -8.77 10.78
C LEU A 70 27.50 -9.52 11.72
N LEU A 71 26.81 -8.83 12.64
CA LEU A 71 25.83 -9.50 13.52
C LEU A 71 24.58 -9.93 12.74
N ARG A 72 24.19 -9.20 11.69
CA ARG A 72 23.11 -9.64 10.78
C ARG A 72 23.47 -10.90 10.00
N GLN A 73 24.72 -11.03 9.52
CA GLN A 73 25.16 -12.20 8.77
C GLN A 73 25.36 -13.45 9.63
N ILE A 74 25.80 -13.28 10.87
CA ILE A 74 25.94 -14.39 11.83
C ILE A 74 24.54 -14.85 12.30
N ASN A 75 23.64 -13.93 12.64
CA ASN A 75 22.26 -14.29 12.99
C ASN A 75 21.48 -14.87 11.80
N SER A 76 21.67 -14.37 10.57
CA SER A 76 20.97 -14.94 9.40
C SER A 76 21.44 -16.36 9.09
N LYS A 77 22.72 -16.70 9.33
CA LYS A 77 23.22 -18.07 9.17
C LYS A 77 22.74 -19.01 10.28
N LEU A 78 22.75 -18.56 11.53
CA LEU A 78 22.27 -19.38 12.65
C LEU A 78 20.75 -19.54 12.69
N TYR A 79 19.98 -18.57 12.18
CA TYR A 79 18.52 -18.61 12.16
C TYR A 79 17.95 -19.37 10.95
N ASN A 80 18.69 -19.50 9.85
CA ASN A 80 18.23 -20.25 8.67
C ASN A 80 18.35 -21.78 8.79
N ASP A 81 19.12 -22.31 9.74
CA ASP A 81 19.49 -23.73 9.74
C ASP A 81 18.69 -24.64 10.70
N GLN A 82 17.67 -24.14 11.41
CA GLN A 82 16.99 -24.93 12.45
C GLN A 82 15.47 -24.73 12.61
N LYS A 83 14.79 -23.93 11.79
CA LYS A 83 13.31 -23.84 11.90
C LYS A 83 12.66 -24.29 10.59
N PRO A 84 12.07 -25.51 10.52
CA PRO A 84 11.26 -25.87 9.37
C PRO A 84 10.17 -24.80 9.18
N PRO A 85 9.82 -24.44 7.93
CA PRO A 85 8.80 -23.43 7.68
C PRO A 85 7.54 -23.83 8.44
N MET A 86 7.00 -22.90 9.24
CA MET A 86 5.80 -23.17 10.02
C MET A 86 4.71 -23.70 9.07
N LYS A 87 4.20 -24.90 9.34
CA LYS A 87 3.11 -25.50 8.57
C LYS A 87 1.85 -24.67 8.86
N LEU A 88 1.52 -23.76 7.94
CA LEU A 88 0.31 -22.97 8.03
C LEU A 88 -0.86 -23.86 7.64
N ILE A 89 -1.77 -24.09 8.58
CA ILE A 89 -3.04 -24.77 8.32
C ILE A 89 -4.05 -23.66 7.97
N PRO A 90 -4.69 -23.69 6.79
CA PRO A 90 -5.68 -22.69 6.43
C PRO A 90 -6.92 -22.78 7.32
N PHE A 91 -7.68 -21.70 7.40
CA PHE A 91 -8.97 -21.72 8.08
C PHE A 91 -9.91 -22.76 7.42
N PRO A 92 -10.78 -23.44 8.20
CA PRO A 92 -11.68 -24.47 7.67
C PRO A 92 -12.66 -23.98 6.58
N TYR A 93 -12.98 -22.70 6.57
CA TYR A 93 -13.84 -22.07 5.57
C TYR A 93 -13.09 -20.91 4.88
N SER A 94 -13.23 -20.82 3.57
CA SER A 94 -12.68 -19.76 2.68
C SER A 94 -13.46 -18.45 2.81
N LEU A 95 -13.66 -17.98 4.05
CA LEU A 95 -14.36 -16.73 4.33
C LEU A 95 -13.39 -15.55 4.26
N ASN A 96 -13.72 -14.58 3.42
CA ASN A 96 -12.99 -13.34 3.26
C ASN A 96 -13.85 -12.17 3.72
N ILE A 97 -13.23 -11.27 4.47
CA ILE A 97 -13.86 -10.03 4.92
C ILE A 97 -13.13 -8.84 4.29
N GLY A 98 -13.92 -7.85 3.87
CA GLY A 98 -13.41 -6.58 3.41
C GLY A 98 -14.17 -5.45 4.07
N THR A 99 -13.45 -4.42 4.50
CA THR A 99 -14.03 -3.20 5.07
C THR A 99 -13.42 -1.98 4.40
N ASP A 100 -14.23 -0.96 4.19
CA ASP A 100 -13.78 0.32 3.65
C ASP A 100 -14.54 1.49 4.25
N ILE A 101 -13.84 2.60 4.44
CA ILE A 101 -14.38 3.85 4.99
C ILE A 101 -14.09 5.00 4.03
N VAL A 102 -15.12 5.80 3.77
CA VAL A 102 -15.10 6.90 2.81
C VAL A 102 -15.49 8.19 3.52
N HIS A 103 -14.66 9.22 3.33
CA HIS A 103 -14.92 10.57 3.81
C HIS A 103 -15.79 11.35 2.82
N LEU A 104 -17.00 11.73 3.21
CA LEU A 104 -18.01 12.39 2.36
C LEU A 104 -17.52 13.71 1.75
N PRO A 105 -16.89 14.64 2.48
CA PRO A 105 -16.34 15.87 1.89
C PRO A 105 -15.36 15.63 0.74
N ARG A 106 -14.62 14.51 0.74
CA ARG A 106 -13.74 14.15 -0.38
C ARG A 106 -14.55 13.81 -1.64
N ILE A 107 -15.64 13.05 -1.50
CA ILE A 107 -16.53 12.71 -2.62
C ILE A 107 -17.24 13.96 -3.13
N VAL A 108 -17.78 14.80 -2.24
CA VAL A 108 -18.41 16.09 -2.60
C VAL A 108 -17.45 16.96 -3.41
N ARG A 109 -16.19 17.12 -2.98
CA ARG A 109 -15.18 17.87 -3.72
C ARG A 109 -14.87 17.28 -5.09
N LEU A 110 -14.92 15.96 -5.24
CA LEU A 110 -14.67 15.28 -6.51
C LEU A 110 -15.82 15.49 -7.48
N ILE A 111 -17.06 15.27 -7.04
CA ILE A 111 -18.24 15.34 -7.92
C ILE A 111 -18.61 16.78 -8.31
N ASN A 112 -18.22 17.77 -7.51
CA ASN A 112 -18.40 19.20 -7.83
C ASN A 112 -17.42 19.71 -8.90
N ARG A 113 -16.42 18.91 -9.29
CA ARG A 113 -15.55 19.28 -10.42
C ARG A 113 -16.32 19.12 -11.73
N PRO A 114 -16.11 20.02 -12.72
CA PRO A 114 -16.74 19.91 -14.03
C PRO A 114 -16.51 18.52 -14.64
N ASP A 115 -17.56 17.93 -15.22
CA ASP A 115 -17.60 16.62 -15.88
C ASP A 115 -17.21 15.40 -15.01
N TYR A 116 -16.82 15.63 -13.76
CA TYR A 116 -16.24 14.57 -12.95
C TYR A 116 -17.29 13.66 -12.35
N LEU A 117 -18.49 14.17 -12.06
CA LEU A 117 -19.64 13.35 -11.66
C LEU A 117 -19.91 12.25 -12.70
N HIS A 118 -20.04 12.63 -13.98
CA HIS A 118 -20.30 11.68 -15.06
C HIS A 118 -19.13 10.69 -15.25
N ARG A 119 -17.88 11.17 -15.19
CA ARG A 119 -16.71 10.29 -15.27
C ARG A 119 -16.61 9.32 -14.10
N PHE A 120 -16.92 9.77 -12.89
CA PHE A 120 -16.91 8.97 -11.68
C PHE A 120 -17.96 7.86 -11.74
N THR A 121 -19.21 8.21 -12.05
CA THR A 121 -20.31 7.24 -12.17
C THR A 121 -20.03 6.21 -13.26
N ARG A 122 -19.59 6.65 -14.45
CA ARG A 122 -19.25 5.76 -15.57
C ARG A 122 -18.11 4.79 -15.25
N ARG A 123 -17.15 5.19 -14.41
CA ARG A 123 -15.98 4.37 -14.05
C ARG A 123 -16.32 3.36 -12.96
N ILE A 124 -17.05 3.79 -11.93
CA ILE A 124 -17.24 3.01 -10.70
C ILE A 124 -18.52 2.17 -10.73
N LEU A 125 -19.60 2.71 -11.29
CA LEU A 125 -20.92 2.07 -11.27
C LEU A 125 -21.11 1.15 -12.47
N HIS A 126 -21.74 0.00 -12.22
CA HIS A 126 -22.25 -0.89 -13.26
C HIS A 126 -23.46 -0.24 -13.97
N GLU A 127 -23.85 -0.74 -15.14
CA GLU A 127 -24.94 -0.14 -15.95
C GLU A 127 -26.28 -0.09 -15.19
N GLN A 128 -26.59 -1.15 -14.44
CA GLN A 128 -27.76 -1.21 -13.56
C GLN A 128 -27.72 -0.12 -12.48
N GLU A 129 -26.58 0.04 -11.80
CA GLU A 129 -26.41 1.06 -10.76
C GLU A 129 -26.44 2.48 -11.33
N GLN A 130 -25.98 2.68 -12.57
CA GLN A 130 -26.09 3.97 -13.26
C GLN A 130 -27.55 4.30 -13.57
N GLN A 131 -28.35 3.31 -13.99
CA GLN A 131 -29.78 3.49 -14.19
C GLN A 131 -30.48 3.81 -12.87
N ASP A 132 -30.18 3.06 -11.80
CA ASP A 132 -30.73 3.32 -10.46
C ASP A 132 -30.38 4.73 -9.97
N PHE A 133 -29.15 5.17 -10.21
CA PHE A 133 -28.69 6.50 -9.86
C PHE A 133 -29.49 7.59 -10.60
N ARG A 134 -29.66 7.44 -11.92
CA ARG A 134 -30.44 8.38 -12.74
C ARG A 134 -31.90 8.43 -12.33
N THR A 135 -32.52 7.27 -12.12
CA THR A 135 -33.91 7.17 -11.68
C THR A 135 -34.11 7.83 -10.31
N ARG A 136 -33.21 7.56 -9.35
CA ARG A 136 -33.33 8.05 -7.97
C ARG A 136 -33.15 9.56 -7.83
N PHE A 137 -32.26 10.15 -8.61
CA PHE A 137 -31.98 11.58 -8.55
C PHE A 137 -32.61 12.38 -9.69
N SER A 138 -33.47 11.73 -10.49
CA SER A 138 -34.20 12.34 -11.60
C SER A 138 -33.30 13.15 -12.55
N LEU A 139 -32.11 12.63 -12.85
CA LEU A 139 -31.15 13.32 -13.71
C LEU A 139 -31.69 13.31 -15.14
N LEU A 140 -31.83 14.49 -15.74
CA LEU A 140 -32.31 14.64 -17.12
C LEU A 140 -31.20 14.15 -18.09
N PRO A 141 -31.54 13.79 -19.35
CA PRO A 141 -30.53 13.45 -20.34
C PRO A 141 -29.48 14.58 -20.50
N PRO A 142 -28.25 14.26 -20.94
CA PRO A 142 -27.05 15.12 -20.87
C PRO A 142 -27.11 16.41 -21.70
N SER A 143 -28.26 16.76 -22.27
CA SER A 143 -28.54 17.97 -23.04
C SER A 143 -28.90 19.19 -22.17
N SER A 144 -28.99 19.07 -20.85
CA SER A 144 -29.50 20.14 -19.97
C SER A 144 -28.60 20.50 -18.78
N GLY A 145 -27.59 21.34 -19.04
CA GLY A 145 -26.91 22.13 -18.01
C GLY A 145 -26.05 21.36 -16.99
N ALA A 146 -25.16 22.08 -16.30
CA ALA A 146 -24.34 21.52 -15.24
C ALA A 146 -25.20 21.18 -14.01
N GLU A 147 -25.62 19.93 -13.89
CA GLU A 147 -26.33 19.44 -12.70
C GLU A 147 -25.43 19.62 -11.46
N LYS A 148 -25.88 20.46 -10.52
CA LYS A 148 -25.17 20.67 -9.26
C LYS A 148 -25.27 19.39 -8.43
N ALA A 149 -24.13 18.80 -8.13
CA ALA A 149 -24.08 17.59 -7.31
C ALA A 149 -24.54 17.90 -5.87
N THR A 150 -25.51 17.12 -5.39
CA THR A 150 -26.09 17.30 -4.05
C THR A 150 -25.37 16.46 -3.00
N ALA A 151 -25.53 16.82 -1.72
CA ALA A 151 -24.98 16.04 -0.60
C ALA A 151 -25.51 14.60 -0.58
N ASP A 152 -26.77 14.39 -0.96
CA ASP A 152 -27.38 13.06 -1.00
C ASP A 152 -26.85 12.21 -2.15
N MET A 153 -26.56 12.81 -3.31
CA MET A 153 -25.83 12.14 -4.39
C MET A 153 -24.44 11.70 -3.92
N ALA A 154 -23.72 12.59 -3.23
CA ALA A 154 -22.41 12.27 -2.68
C ALA A 154 -22.47 11.11 -1.68
N ARG A 155 -23.45 11.11 -0.78
CA ARG A 155 -23.65 10.03 0.21
C ARG A 155 -24.01 8.71 -0.45
N TRP A 156 -24.89 8.75 -1.45
CA TRP A 156 -25.26 7.58 -2.21
C TRP A 156 -24.05 6.99 -2.95
N LEU A 157 -23.24 7.82 -3.60
CA LEU A 157 -22.03 7.41 -4.33
C LEU A 157 -20.95 6.90 -3.38
N ALA A 158 -20.75 7.55 -2.25
CA ALA A 158 -19.81 7.13 -1.22
C ALA A 158 -20.13 5.74 -0.69
N GLY A 159 -21.41 5.41 -0.47
CA GLY A 159 -21.83 4.06 -0.08
C GLY A 159 -21.47 3.00 -1.10
N ARG A 160 -21.63 3.27 -2.40
CA ARG A 160 -21.29 2.30 -3.47
C ARG A 160 -19.79 2.19 -3.66
N PHE A 161 -19.08 3.29 -3.52
CA PHE A 161 -17.62 3.29 -3.54
C PHE A 161 -17.07 2.44 -2.39
N ALA A 162 -17.51 2.70 -1.15
CA ALA A 162 -17.12 1.93 0.02
C ALA A 162 -17.47 0.45 -0.14
N ALA A 163 -18.69 0.14 -0.59
CA ALA A 163 -19.14 -1.23 -0.78
C ALA A 163 -18.31 -1.98 -1.83
N LYS A 164 -17.96 -1.34 -2.94
CA LYS A 164 -17.13 -1.94 -3.99
C LYS A 164 -15.67 -2.11 -3.56
N GLU A 165 -15.09 -1.15 -2.82
CA GLU A 165 -13.75 -1.32 -2.25
C GLU A 165 -13.73 -2.46 -1.22
N ALA A 166 -14.72 -2.52 -0.32
CA ALA A 166 -14.89 -3.62 0.61
C ALA A 166 -15.06 -4.96 -0.10
N ALA A 167 -15.85 -5.03 -1.17
CA ALA A 167 -16.02 -6.24 -1.98
C ALA A 167 -14.71 -6.69 -2.63
N ARG A 168 -13.93 -5.76 -3.21
CA ARG A 168 -12.63 -6.09 -3.80
C ARG A 168 -11.67 -6.64 -2.74
N LYS A 169 -11.66 -6.09 -1.53
CA LYS A 169 -10.87 -6.62 -0.40
C LYS A 169 -11.33 -8.01 0.05
N ALA A 170 -12.63 -8.29 -0.03
CA ALA A 170 -13.22 -9.59 0.31
C ALA A 170 -13.14 -10.62 -0.84
N ALA A 171 -12.64 -10.25 -2.02
CA ALA A 171 -12.62 -11.13 -3.17
C ALA A 171 -11.67 -12.32 -2.94
N PRO A 172 -12.09 -13.57 -3.23
CA PRO A 172 -11.25 -14.76 -3.03
C PRO A 172 -9.93 -14.73 -3.81
N ALA A 173 -9.91 -14.09 -4.98
CA ALA A 173 -8.70 -13.92 -5.81
C ALA A 173 -7.94 -12.60 -5.51
N GLY A 174 -8.37 -11.84 -4.50
CA GLY A 174 -7.75 -10.59 -4.04
C GLY A 174 -8.21 -9.33 -4.78
N ALA A 175 -7.91 -8.16 -4.22
CA ALA A 175 -8.48 -6.88 -4.67
C ALA A 175 -8.09 -6.44 -6.10
N ALA A 176 -6.98 -6.95 -6.63
CA ALA A 176 -6.51 -6.62 -7.97
C ALA A 176 -7.19 -7.47 -9.06
N SER A 177 -7.85 -8.58 -8.70
CA SER A 177 -8.45 -9.49 -9.69
C SER A 177 -9.81 -9.01 -10.21
N LEU A 178 -10.43 -8.04 -9.53
CA LEU A 178 -11.74 -7.51 -9.87
C LEU A 178 -11.68 -6.03 -10.22
N GLY A 179 -12.30 -5.69 -11.35
CA GLY A 179 -12.62 -4.33 -11.72
C GLY A 179 -13.82 -3.78 -10.95
N TRP A 180 -14.04 -2.48 -11.07
CA TRP A 180 -15.17 -1.80 -10.42
C TRP A 180 -16.54 -2.26 -10.92
N LYS A 181 -16.62 -2.67 -12.20
CA LYS A 181 -17.86 -3.07 -12.86
C LYS A 181 -18.19 -4.55 -12.68
N ASP A 182 -17.21 -5.34 -12.27
CA ASP A 182 -17.32 -6.78 -12.02
C ASP A 182 -18.00 -7.05 -10.66
N VAL A 183 -18.35 -5.99 -9.94
CA VAL A 183 -19.02 -6.01 -8.65
C VAL A 183 -20.28 -5.14 -8.75
N ILE A 184 -21.45 -5.70 -8.48
CA ILE A 184 -22.73 -4.98 -8.45
C ILE A 184 -23.24 -4.90 -7.02
N VAL A 185 -23.63 -3.70 -6.59
CA VAL A 185 -24.39 -3.51 -5.34
C VAL A 185 -25.88 -3.53 -5.69
N ARG A 186 -26.63 -4.50 -5.15
CA ARG A 186 -28.09 -4.58 -5.36
C ARG A 186 -28.82 -4.76 -4.04
N VAL A 187 -30.14 -4.60 -4.07
CA VAL A 187 -31.01 -5.01 -2.95
C VAL A 187 -31.40 -6.47 -3.17
N GLY A 188 -31.22 -7.33 -2.17
CA GLY A 188 -31.53 -8.75 -2.25
C GLY A 188 -33.02 -9.00 -2.49
N GLU A 189 -33.33 -10.01 -3.31
CA GLU A 189 -34.72 -10.39 -3.63
C GLU A 189 -35.41 -11.09 -2.45
N ALA A 190 -34.65 -11.87 -1.67
CA ALA A 190 -35.15 -12.63 -0.52
C ALA A 190 -35.48 -11.74 0.69
N ASP A 191 -34.65 -10.73 0.95
CA ASP A 191 -34.80 -9.79 2.06
C ASP A 191 -35.04 -8.38 1.50
N LYS A 192 -36.32 -8.02 1.29
CA LYS A 192 -36.73 -6.72 0.73
C LYS A 192 -36.08 -5.56 1.51
N GLY A 193 -34.99 -5.01 0.96
CA GLY A 193 -34.27 -3.86 1.51
C GLY A 193 -32.84 -4.15 1.96
N ARG A 194 -32.41 -5.40 2.09
CA ARG A 194 -31.03 -5.72 2.49
C ARG A 194 -30.08 -5.58 1.30
N PRO A 195 -29.00 -4.79 1.40
CA PRO A 195 -28.03 -4.69 0.33
C PRO A 195 -27.16 -5.96 0.24
N GLU A 196 -26.83 -6.37 -0.98
CA GLU A 196 -25.97 -7.50 -1.30
C GLU A 196 -24.96 -7.12 -2.37
N ILE A 197 -23.83 -7.82 -2.37
CA ILE A 197 -22.82 -7.73 -3.42
C ILE A 197 -22.97 -8.91 -4.35
N VAL A 198 -22.96 -8.67 -5.65
CA VAL A 198 -22.85 -9.71 -6.68
C VAL A 198 -21.50 -9.57 -7.37
N TYR A 199 -20.71 -10.62 -7.31
CA TYR A 199 -19.48 -10.76 -8.08
C TYR A 199 -19.84 -11.39 -9.43
N LEU A 200 -19.61 -10.64 -10.50
CA LEU A 200 -19.80 -11.14 -11.87
C LEU A 200 -18.62 -12.04 -12.23
N ASP A 201 -18.90 -13.26 -12.63
CA ASP A 201 -17.87 -14.16 -13.11
C ASP A 201 -17.66 -13.93 -14.61
N HIS A 202 -16.59 -13.20 -14.96
CA HIS A 202 -16.18 -12.99 -16.35
C HIS A 202 -15.26 -14.12 -16.86
N LEU A 203 -14.74 -14.96 -15.95
CA LEU A 203 -13.78 -16.01 -16.25
C LEU A 203 -14.46 -17.37 -16.07
N GLY A 204 -15.26 -17.76 -17.09
CA GLY A 204 -16.05 -18.98 -17.13
C GLY A 204 -15.32 -20.26 -16.71
N GLY A 205 -15.35 -20.56 -15.42
CA GLY A 205 -15.03 -21.87 -14.84
C GLY A 205 -16.25 -22.56 -14.21
N GLY A 206 -17.34 -21.83 -13.96
CA GLY A 206 -18.63 -22.37 -13.54
C GLY A 206 -19.56 -22.63 -14.73
N ARG A 207 -20.23 -23.79 -14.76
CA ARG A 207 -21.14 -24.22 -15.83
C ARG A 207 -22.44 -23.39 -15.95
N SER A 208 -22.56 -22.30 -15.22
CA SER A 208 -23.71 -21.41 -15.19
C SER A 208 -23.17 -20.00 -15.05
N GLY A 209 -23.61 -19.05 -15.88
CA GLY A 209 -23.28 -17.62 -15.75
C GLY A 209 -23.84 -16.96 -14.49
N GLU A 210 -23.78 -17.65 -13.35
CA GLU A 210 -24.32 -17.27 -12.06
C GLU A 210 -23.24 -16.52 -11.28
N GLY A 211 -23.49 -15.23 -11.04
CA GLY A 211 -22.65 -14.41 -10.17
C GLY A 211 -22.71 -14.89 -8.71
N ARG A 212 -21.60 -14.78 -8.00
CA ARG A 212 -21.55 -15.16 -6.56
C ARG A 212 -22.05 -14.01 -5.70
N VAL A 213 -22.80 -14.33 -4.65
CA VAL A 213 -23.38 -13.32 -3.75
C VAL A 213 -22.58 -13.22 -2.45
N GLY A 214 -22.13 -12.01 -2.12
CA GLY A 214 -21.56 -11.63 -0.82
C GLY A 214 -22.56 -10.87 0.03
N LYS A 215 -22.48 -11.05 1.36
CA LYS A 215 -23.29 -10.28 2.31
C LYS A 215 -22.64 -8.92 2.53
N LEU A 216 -23.46 -7.87 2.51
CA LEU A 216 -23.03 -6.49 2.61
C LEU A 216 -23.75 -5.79 3.75
N SER A 217 -23.01 -4.93 4.45
CA SER A 217 -23.52 -3.94 5.37
C SER A 217 -22.94 -2.58 5.00
N ILE A 218 -23.79 -1.56 4.93
CA ILE A 218 -23.39 -0.16 4.72
C ILE A 218 -23.97 0.65 5.87
N SER A 219 -23.14 1.50 6.46
CA SER A 219 -23.57 2.47 7.46
C SER A 219 -22.94 3.83 7.16
N HIS A 220 -23.54 4.90 7.65
CA HIS A 220 -22.96 6.23 7.58
C HIS A 220 -23.23 6.98 8.88
N ASP A 221 -22.25 7.77 9.31
CA ASP A 221 -22.39 8.66 10.45
C ASP A 221 -21.56 9.93 10.22
N GLY A 222 -22.15 11.09 10.51
CA GLY A 222 -21.60 12.39 10.16
C GLY A 222 -21.07 12.45 8.73
N ASP A 223 -19.76 12.69 8.62
CA ASP A 223 -19.03 12.84 7.36
C ASP A 223 -18.39 11.56 6.83
N TYR A 224 -18.75 10.39 7.38
CA TYR A 224 -18.15 9.11 7.00
C TYR A 224 -19.19 8.09 6.58
N VAL A 225 -18.82 7.28 5.59
CA VAL A 225 -19.57 6.11 5.15
C VAL A 225 -18.67 4.90 5.29
N VAL A 226 -19.16 3.83 5.89
CA VAL A 226 -18.44 2.56 6.05
C VAL A 226 -19.22 1.45 5.36
N ALA A 227 -18.50 0.54 4.73
CA ALA A 227 -19.06 -0.69 4.22
C ALA A 227 -18.22 -1.88 4.63
N THR A 228 -18.91 -2.99 4.92
CA THR A 228 -18.30 -4.27 5.25
C THR A 228 -18.93 -5.35 4.40
N VAL A 229 -18.09 -6.18 3.78
CA VAL A 229 -18.49 -7.29 2.92
C VAL A 229 -17.92 -8.58 3.47
N LEU A 230 -18.76 -9.61 3.51
CA LEU A 230 -18.38 -10.99 3.77
C LEU A 230 -18.65 -11.81 2.50
N ALA A 231 -17.61 -12.48 2.00
CA ALA A 231 -17.69 -13.34 0.83
C ALA A 231 -17.05 -14.71 1.11
N ALA A 232 -17.54 -15.74 0.44
CA ALA A 232 -16.98 -17.10 0.49
C ALA A 232 -16.35 -17.46 -0.87
N GLY A 233 -15.17 -18.06 -0.83
CA GLY A 233 -14.40 -18.53 -1.99
C GLY A 233 -14.70 -19.96 -2.37
#